data_AF-A0A3D0JLM1-F1
#
_entry.id   AF-A0A3D0JLM1-F1
#
_cell.length_a   1.000
_cell.length_b   1.000
_cell.length_c   1.000
_cell.angle_alpha   90.00
_cell.angle_beta   90.00
_cell.angle_gamma   90.00
#
_symmetry.space_group_name_H-M   'P 1'
#
loop_
_entity.id
_entity.type
_entity.pdbx_description
1 polymer ?
#
loop_
_entity_poly.entity_id
_entity_poly.type
_entity_poly.pdbx_seq_one_letter_code
_entity_poly.pdbx_strand_id
1 'polypeptide(L)'
;MLNWLFKTPPPASTPRTAIGLMSGTSLDGLDACVVKETGHGNRVEVVSTLSTAFPPGVRDGFKRMIETGHANIHELLTLEHQYTEVVAQQ
;
A
#
# COMPACT_ATOMS: atom_id res chain seq x y z
N MET A 1 -46.33 -16.34 4.57
CA MET A 1 -45.74 -16.50 3.22
C MET A 1 -44.26 -16.15 3.30
N LEU A 2 -43.41 -17.06 2.83
CA LEU A 2 -41.98 -17.24 3.14
C LEU A 2 -41.03 -16.37 2.28
N ASN A 3 -41.36 -15.10 2.02
CA ASN A 3 -40.63 -14.30 1.02
C ASN A 3 -39.18 -13.92 1.43
N TRP A 4 -38.79 -14.09 2.68
CA TRP A 4 -37.42 -13.82 3.15
C TRP A 4 -36.41 -14.95 2.88
N LEU A 5 -36.88 -16.16 2.55
CA LEU A 5 -36.01 -17.32 2.25
C LEU A 5 -35.44 -17.30 0.82
N PHE A 6 -35.93 -16.39 -0.03
CA PHE A 6 -35.55 -16.30 -1.44
C PHE A 6 -34.93 -14.95 -1.80
N LYS A 7 -34.19 -14.32 -0.87
CA LYS A 7 -33.34 -13.21 -1.27
C LYS A 7 -32.23 -13.78 -2.14
N THR A 8 -32.39 -13.65 -3.46
CA THR A 8 -31.36 -14.03 -4.42
C THR A 8 -30.07 -13.34 -3.98
N PRO A 9 -28.98 -14.09 -3.71
CA PRO A 9 -27.72 -13.46 -3.40
C PRO A 9 -27.38 -12.51 -4.56
N PRO A 10 -26.86 -11.30 -4.27
CA PRO A 10 -26.45 -10.39 -5.33
C PRO A 10 -25.51 -11.15 -6.28
N PRO A 11 -25.59 -10.90 -7.60
CA PRO A 11 -24.71 -11.56 -8.56
C PRO A 11 -23.27 -11.45 -8.07
N ALA A 12 -22.54 -12.56 -8.10
CA ALA A 12 -21.17 -12.60 -7.62
C ALA A 12 -20.39 -11.49 -8.32
N SER A 13 -19.99 -10.46 -7.57
CA SER A 13 -19.16 -9.39 -8.11
C SER A 13 -17.89 -10.02 -8.65
N THR A 14 -17.40 -9.54 -9.79
CA THR A 14 -16.11 -9.95 -10.35
C THR A 14 -15.06 -9.92 -9.24
N PRO A 15 -14.30 -11.02 -9.02
CA PRO A 15 -13.27 -11.07 -7.98
C PRO A 15 -12.34 -9.87 -8.11
N ARG A 16 -12.16 -9.10 -7.04
CA ARG A 16 -11.33 -7.90 -7.05
C ARG A 16 -9.89 -8.28 -6.74
N THR A 17 -8.98 -7.64 -7.45
CA THR A 17 -7.54 -7.70 -7.17
C THR A 17 -7.10 -6.30 -6.77
N ALA A 18 -6.29 -6.22 -5.73
CA ALA A 18 -5.74 -4.97 -5.23
C ALA A 18 -4.25 -5.11 -4.93
N ILE A 19 -3.56 -3.98 -4.95
CA ILE A 19 -2.16 -3.87 -4.51
C ILE A 19 -2.16 -3.06 -3.22
N GLY A 20 -1.66 -3.64 -2.14
CA GLY A 20 -1.34 -2.94 -0.90
C GLY A 20 0.10 -2.44 -0.96
N LEU A 21 0.32 -1.17 -0.59
CA LEU A 21 1.64 -0.55 -0.49
C LEU A 21 1.77 0.06 0.90
N MET A 22 2.87 -0.22 1.59
CA MET A 22 3.11 0.25 2.95
C MET A 22 4.59 0.47 3.21
N SER A 23 4.92 1.62 3.81
CA SER A 23 6.24 1.85 4.39
C SER A 23 6.08 2.16 5.87
N GLY A 24 6.80 1.41 6.70
CA GLY A 24 6.84 1.63 8.13
C GLY A 24 7.69 2.84 8.51
N THR A 25 7.54 3.32 9.74
CA THR A 25 8.38 4.40 10.29
C THR A 25 9.82 3.98 10.57
N SER A 26 10.17 2.70 10.36
CA SER A 26 11.51 2.13 10.45
C SER A 26 12.45 2.60 9.33
N LEU A 27 11.92 3.16 8.23
CA LEU A 27 12.67 3.62 7.06
C LEU A 27 13.52 2.54 6.39
N ASP A 28 13.17 1.27 6.55
CA ASP A 28 13.86 0.12 5.97
C ASP A 28 13.47 -0.12 4.51
N GLY A 29 12.24 0.22 4.11
CA GLY A 29 11.83 0.12 2.73
C GLY A 29 10.34 0.31 2.47
N LEU A 30 9.91 -0.23 1.33
CA LEU A 30 8.54 -0.31 0.87
C LEU A 30 8.14 -1.77 0.73
N ASP A 31 7.05 -2.13 1.40
CA ASP A 31 6.40 -3.42 1.24
C ASP A 31 5.22 -3.28 0.28
N ALA A 32 5.11 -4.24 -0.63
CA ALA A 32 4.01 -4.37 -1.58
C ALA A 32 3.38 -5.76 -1.48
N CYS A 33 2.05 -5.84 -1.58
CA CYS A 33 1.35 -7.12 -1.65
C CYS A 33 0.23 -7.08 -2.70
N VAL A 34 0.14 -8.13 -3.51
CA VAL A 34 -1.01 -8.35 -4.38
C VAL A 34 -1.99 -9.24 -3.62
N VAL A 35 -3.23 -8.78 -3.49
CA VAL A 35 -4.29 -9.53 -2.83
C VAL A 35 -5.46 -9.76 -3.78
N LYS A 36 -6.18 -10.87 -3.56
CA LYS A 36 -7.37 -11.21 -4.31
C LYS A 36 -8.52 -11.51 -3.36
N GLU A 37 -9.66 -10.88 -3.61
CA GLU A 37 -10.91 -11.25 -2.95
C GLU A 37 -11.38 -12.62 -3.45
N THR A 38 -11.65 -13.53 -2.51
CA THR A 38 -12.21 -14.86 -2.79
C THR A 38 -13.50 -15.08 -1.97
N GLY A 39 -14.17 -16.21 -2.18
CA GLY A 39 -15.35 -16.59 -1.39
C GLY A 39 -16.56 -15.65 -1.52
N HIS A 40 -16.75 -15.01 -2.68
CA HIS A 40 -17.77 -13.96 -2.89
C HIS A 40 -17.57 -12.70 -2.01
N GLY A 41 -16.32 -12.30 -1.79
CA GLY A 41 -15.96 -11.03 -1.14
C GLY A 41 -15.87 -11.10 0.38
N ASN A 42 -15.85 -12.29 0.96
CA ASN A 42 -15.71 -12.48 2.42
C ASN A 42 -14.31 -12.97 2.84
N ARG A 43 -13.42 -13.22 1.88
CA ARG A 43 -12.06 -13.70 2.09
C ARG A 43 -11.09 -12.94 1.22
N VAL A 44 -9.87 -12.82 1.71
CA VAL A 44 -8.75 -12.22 0.98
C VAL A 44 -7.60 -13.21 1.00
N GLU A 45 -7.03 -13.47 -0.17
CA GLU A 45 -5.85 -14.32 -0.34
C GLU A 45 -4.67 -13.45 -0.79
N VAL A 46 -3.50 -13.68 -0.19
CA VAL A 46 -2.24 -13.06 -0.62
C VAL A 46 -1.73 -13.83 -1.83
N VAL A 47 -1.59 -13.13 -2.95
CA VAL A 47 -1.12 -13.69 -4.22
C VAL A 47 0.39 -13.57 -4.34
N SER A 48 0.95 -12.43 -3.95
CA SER A 48 2.38 -12.14 -4.02
C SER A 48 2.76 -11.05 -3.03
N THR A 49 4.03 -11.05 -2.62
CA THR A 49 4.61 -10.01 -1.77
C THR A 49 5.98 -9.61 -2.33
N LEU A 50 6.32 -8.34 -2.17
CA LEU A 50 7.61 -7.77 -2.50
C LEU A 50 8.02 -6.85 -1.35
N SER A 51 9.30 -6.85 -1.00
CA SER A 51 9.89 -5.90 -0.06
C SER A 51 11.15 -5.33 -0.70
N THR A 52 11.19 -4.01 -0.82
CA THR A 52 12.28 -3.30 -1.50
C THR A 52 12.87 -2.28 -0.55
N ALA A 53 14.18 -2.38 -0.31
CA ALA A 53 14.89 -1.41 0.51
C ALA A 53 14.87 -0.02 -0.13
N PHE A 54 14.74 1.03 0.68
CA PHE A 54 14.78 2.38 0.13
C PHE A 54 16.13 2.75 -0.48
N PRO A 55 16.14 3.51 -1.58
CA PRO A 55 17.35 4.15 -2.05
C PRO A 55 17.95 5.03 -0.95
N PRO A 56 19.29 5.07 -0.79
CA PRO A 56 19.94 5.83 0.28
C PRO A 56 19.50 7.30 0.33
N GLY A 57 19.31 7.96 -0.81
CA GLY A 57 18.89 9.36 -0.86
C GLY A 57 17.52 9.62 -0.19
N VAL A 58 16.55 8.72 -0.41
CA VAL A 58 15.21 8.83 0.19
C VAL A 58 15.27 8.50 1.69
N ARG A 59 15.93 7.38 2.04
CA ARG A 59 16.08 6.95 3.43
C ARG A 59 16.78 8.01 4.27
N ASP A 60 17.95 8.47 3.82
CA ASP A 60 18.79 9.41 4.55
C ASP A 60 18.14 10.81 4.59
N GLY A 61 17.36 11.16 3.56
CA GLY A 61 16.52 12.36 3.53
C GLY A 61 15.48 12.38 4.65
N PHE A 62 14.67 11.31 4.76
CA PHE A 62 13.67 11.20 5.82
C PHE A 62 14.32 11.14 7.20
N LYS A 63 15.38 10.33 7.34
CA LYS A 63 16.11 10.20 8.59
C LYS A 63 16.61 11.56 9.09
N ARG A 64 17.22 12.37 8.22
CA ARG A 64 17.69 13.72 8.57
C ARG A 64 16.54 14.62 9.05
N MET A 65 15.41 14.67 8.34
CA MET A 65 14.26 15.50 8.74
C MET A 65 13.69 15.08 10.09
N ILE A 66 13.59 13.78 10.33
CA ILE A 66 13.07 13.21 11.58
C ILE A 66 14.03 13.50 12.75
N GLU A 67 15.32 13.24 12.58
CA GLU A 67 16.32 13.43 13.64
C GLU A 67 16.52 14.90 14.00
N THR A 68 16.46 15.79 13.01
CA THR A 68 16.60 17.23 13.24
C THR A 68 15.30 17.89 13.70
N GLY A 69 14.14 17.29 13.41
CA GLY A 69 12.83 17.91 13.62
C GLY A 69 12.58 19.14 12.72
N HIS A 70 13.42 19.35 11.70
CA HIS A 70 13.35 20.49 10.81
C HIS A 70 13.16 20.03 9.36
N ALA A 71 12.20 20.64 8.68
CA ALA A 71 12.05 20.54 7.24
C ALA A 71 11.51 21.87 6.73
N ASN A 72 12.12 22.42 5.68
CA ASN A 72 11.45 23.46 4.92
C ASN A 72 10.59 22.84 3.81
N ILE A 73 9.61 23.61 3.31
CA ILE A 73 8.63 23.14 2.32
C ILE A 73 9.31 22.61 1.06
N HIS A 74 10.37 23.25 0.59
CA HIS A 74 11.07 22.83 -0.61
C HIS A 74 11.73 21.45 -0.42
N GLU A 75 12.41 21.23 0.70
CA GLU A 75 13.02 19.95 1.03
C GLU A 75 11.97 18.85 1.17
N LEU A 76 10.85 19.14 1.85
CA LEU A 76 9.77 18.17 2.04
C LEU A 76 9.17 17.74 0.69
N LEU A 77 8.86 18.70 -0.19
CA LEU A 77 8.32 18.41 -1.53
C LEU A 77 9.32 17.65 -2.40
N THR A 78 10.60 18.02 -2.33
CA THR A 78 11.64 17.31 -3.09
C THR A 78 11.72 15.85 -2.66
N LEU A 79 11.70 15.59 -1.35
CA LEU A 79 11.79 14.25 -0.80
C LEU A 79 10.52 13.43 -1.04
N GLU A 80 9.34 14.06 -0.94
CA GLU A 80 8.06 13.44 -1.27
C GLU A 80 8.03 13.00 -2.74
N HIS A 81 8.46 13.86 -3.67
CA HIS A 81 8.51 13.48 -5.08
C HIS A 81 9.45 12.29 -5.32
N GLN A 82 10.65 12.30 -4.74
CA GLN A 82 11.59 11.18 -4.83
C GLN A 82 11.02 9.89 -4.26
N TYR A 83 10.32 9.97 -3.11
CA TYR A 83 9.65 8.82 -2.52
C TYR A 83 8.54 8.28 -3.43
N THR A 84 7.72 9.16 -3.99
CA THR A 84 6.63 8.79 -4.90
C THR A 84 7.15 8.10 -6.17
N GLU A 85 8.29 8.54 -6.72
CA GLU A 85 8.95 7.84 -7.84
C GLU A 85 9.41 6.42 -7.46
N VAL A 86 9.92 6.22 -6.24
CA VAL A 86 10.30 4.88 -5.75
C VAL A 86 9.08 3.97 -5.63
N VAL A 87 7.96 4.50 -5.12
CA VAL A 87 6.69 3.78 -5.00
C VAL A 87 6.15 3.38 -6.37
N ALA A 88 6.20 4.27 -7.36
CA ALA A 88 5.68 4.03 -8.71
C ALA A 88 6.49 2.99 -9.51
N GLN A 89 7.74 2.70 -9.11
CA GLN A 89 8.62 1.74 -9.77
C GLN A 89 8.48 0.30 -9.27
N GLN A 90 7.68 0.06 -8.21
CA GLN A 90 7.39 -1.30 -7.71
C GLN A 90 6.14 -1.89 -8.38
#